data_AF-A0A1S1QQ45-F1
#
_entry.id   AF-A0A1S1QQ45-F1
#
_cell.length_a   1.000
_cell.length_b   1.000
_cell.length_c   1.000
_cell.angle_alpha   90.00
_cell.angle_beta   90.00
_cell.angle_gamma   90.00
#
_symmetry.space_group_name_H-M   'P 1'
#
loop_
_entity.id
_entity.type
_entity.pdbx_description
1 polymer ?
#
loop_
_entity_poly.entity_id
_entity_poly.type
_entity_poly.pdbx_seq_one_letter_code
_entity_poly.pdbx_strand_id
1 'polypeptide(L)'
;MPIPDDAVAAGGGRSAYLISGDPGSLRRLLDELERDPETRARRRLGSAERLELLVADLREEDADLLRKQYGSAIEIEPDRPLEMF
;
A
#
# COMPACT_ATOMS: atom_id res chain seq x y z
N MET A 1 16.40 2.23 -37.16
CA MET A 1 15.84 2.98 -36.01
C MET A 1 14.87 2.05 -35.31
N PRO A 2 15.17 1.52 -34.11
CA PRO A 2 14.14 0.90 -33.30
C PRO A 2 13.19 2.00 -32.80
N ILE A 3 11.89 1.69 -32.88
CA ILE A 3 10.79 2.46 -32.33
C ILE A 3 11.05 2.59 -30.82
N PRO A 4 10.98 3.79 -30.22
CA PRO A 4 11.03 3.91 -28.77
C PRO A 4 9.81 3.16 -28.22
N ASP A 5 10.09 2.06 -27.52
CA ASP A 5 9.05 1.30 -26.83
C ASP A 5 8.33 2.26 -25.89
N ASP A 6 7.03 2.28 -26.15
CA ASP A 6 6.08 3.27 -25.73
C ASP A 6 6.10 3.42 -24.21
N ALA A 7 6.07 4.67 -23.77
CA ALA A 7 5.75 5.13 -22.43
C ALA A 7 5.27 4.02 -21.47
N VAL A 8 6.18 3.49 -20.64
CA VAL A 8 5.75 2.87 -19.38
C VAL A 8 5.01 3.98 -18.65
N ALA A 9 3.69 3.86 -18.64
CA ALA A 9 2.78 4.83 -18.09
C ALA A 9 3.24 5.20 -16.68
N ALA A 10 3.82 6.40 -16.54
CA ALA A 10 3.79 7.16 -15.31
C ALA A 10 2.34 7.61 -15.03
N GLY A 11 1.38 6.69 -15.17
CA GLY A 11 0.06 6.83 -14.62
C GLY A 11 0.20 6.42 -13.17
N GLY A 12 0.13 7.39 -12.26
CA GLY A 12 0.00 7.17 -10.82
C GLY A 12 -1.27 6.39 -10.53
N GLY A 13 -1.23 5.09 -10.81
CA GLY A 13 -2.34 4.15 -10.71
C GLY A 13 -2.58 3.87 -9.24
N ARG A 14 -3.66 4.44 -8.71
CA ARG A 14 -4.19 4.08 -7.39
C ARG A 14 -4.44 2.58 -7.39
N SER A 15 -3.74 1.88 -6.51
CA SER A 15 -3.79 0.42 -6.40
C SER A 15 -4.18 0.02 -4.98
N ALA A 16 -4.68 -1.20 -4.83
CA ALA A 16 -4.88 -1.78 -3.51
C ALA A 16 -3.57 -2.37 -2.98
N TYR A 17 -3.28 -2.14 -1.71
CA TYR A 17 -2.12 -2.66 -1.02
C TYR A 17 -2.54 -3.33 0.28
N LEU A 18 -2.00 -4.51 0.53
CA LEU A 18 -2.04 -5.18 1.82
C LEU A 18 -0.81 -4.73 2.62
N ILE A 19 -1.06 -4.20 3.81
CA ILE A 19 -0.02 -3.73 4.72
C ILE A 19 -0.08 -4.57 6.00
N SER A 20 0.95 -5.35 6.25
CA SER A 20 1.11 -6.20 7.43
C SER A 20 2.30 -5.71 8.26
N GLY A 21 2.42 -6.13 9.52
CA GLY A 21 3.52 -5.66 10.38
C GLY A 21 3.19 -5.63 11.86
N ASP A 22 4.03 -4.92 12.61
CA ASP A 22 3.84 -4.74 14.05
C ASP A 22 2.51 -3.99 14.35
N PRO A 23 1.68 -4.47 15.30
CA PRO A 23 0.39 -3.84 15.63
C PRO A 23 0.48 -2.36 16.04
N GLY A 24 1.58 -1.95 16.69
CA GLY A 24 1.79 -0.56 17.09
C GLY A 24 2.09 0.34 15.89
N SER A 25 2.95 -0.13 14.98
CA SER A 25 3.30 0.57 13.74
C SER A 25 2.11 0.68 12.81
N LEU A 26 1.36 -0.41 12.60
CA LEU A 26 0.13 -0.42 11.82
C LEU A 26 -0.96 0.47 12.42
N ARG A 27 -1.05 0.58 13.74
CA ARG A 27 -2.03 1.48 14.36
C ARG A 27 -1.69 2.95 14.13
N ARG A 28 -0.41 3.32 14.22
CA ARG A 28 0.03 4.67 13.83
C ARG A 28 -0.23 4.96 12.36
N LEU A 29 0.06 3.99 11.50
CA LEU A 29 -0.21 4.10 10.07
C LEU A 29 -1.70 4.30 9.80
N LEU A 30 -2.56 3.54 10.49
CA LEU A 30 -4.01 3.70 10.39
C LEU A 30 -4.43 5.11 10.80
N ASP A 31 -3.93 5.63 11.91
CA ASP A 31 -4.18 7.00 12.38
C ASP A 31 -3.71 8.08 11.37
N GLU A 32 -2.57 7.87 10.71
CA GLU A 32 -2.06 8.76 9.65
C GLU A 32 -2.94 8.71 8.40
N LEU A 33 -3.27 7.51 7.93
CA LEU A 33 -4.18 7.32 6.80
C LEU A 33 -5.57 7.88 7.13
N GLU A 34 -6.06 7.76 8.38
CA GLU A 34 -7.31 8.38 8.85
C GLU A 34 -7.36 9.89 8.72
N ARG A 35 -6.21 10.55 8.72
CA ARG A 35 -6.12 11.99 8.49
C ARG A 35 -6.02 12.34 7.01
N ASP A 36 -5.70 11.36 6.16
CA ASP A 36 -5.59 11.55 4.72
C ASP A 36 -6.98 11.44 4.05
N PRO A 37 -7.49 12.53 3.44
CA PRO A 37 -8.79 12.54 2.78
C PRO A 37 -8.77 11.88 1.40
N GLU A 38 -7.60 11.62 0.83
CA GLU A 38 -7.46 11.01 -0.50
C GLU A 38 -7.55 9.48 -0.43
N THR A 39 -7.17 8.88 0.70
CA THR A 39 -7.21 7.44 0.94
C THR A 39 -8.65 6.98 1.21
N ARG A 40 -9.32 6.40 0.21
CA ARG A 40 -10.77 6.17 0.24
C ARG A 40 -11.24 4.89 0.90
N ALA A 41 -10.46 3.82 0.91
CA ALA A 41 -10.93 2.53 1.40
C ALA A 41 -9.88 1.84 2.26
N ARG A 42 -10.21 1.61 3.52
CA ARG A 42 -9.33 0.99 4.51
C ARG A 42 -10.07 -0.11 5.21
N ARG A 43 -9.53 -1.32 5.20
CA ARG A 43 -10.11 -2.45 5.92
C ARG A 43 -9.08 -3.02 6.87
N ARG A 44 -9.45 -3.03 8.14
CA ARG A 44 -8.70 -3.75 9.17
C ARG A 44 -8.97 -5.24 9.00
N LEU A 45 -7.93 -5.99 8.70
CA LEU A 45 -7.93 -7.45 8.60
C LEU A 45 -7.17 -8.02 9.81
N GLY A 46 -7.60 -9.19 10.29
CA GLY A 46 -6.95 -9.85 11.41
C GLY A 46 -7.46 -9.48 12.82
N SER A 47 -6.72 -9.94 13.83
CA SER A 47 -7.04 -9.84 15.27
C SER A 47 -6.01 -8.98 16.00
N ALA A 48 -6.21 -8.68 17.29
CA ALA A 48 -5.29 -7.82 18.06
C ALA A 48 -3.82 -8.31 18.06
N GLU A 49 -3.58 -9.60 17.84
CA GLU A 49 -2.25 -10.24 17.81
C GLU A 49 -1.62 -10.28 16.40
N ARG A 50 -2.42 -10.20 15.34
CA ARG A 50 -1.96 -10.11 13.95
C ARG A 50 -2.87 -9.14 13.22
N LEU A 51 -2.37 -7.93 13.06
CA LEU A 51 -3.07 -6.85 12.41
C LEU A 51 -2.60 -6.76 10.96
N GLU A 52 -3.56 -6.60 10.05
CA GLU A 52 -3.33 -6.36 8.64
C GLU A 52 -4.24 -5.20 8.21
N LEU A 53 -3.78 -4.40 7.26
CA LEU A 53 -4.50 -3.25 6.74
C LEU A 53 -4.57 -3.37 5.22
N LEU A 54 -5.78 -3.51 4.70
CA LEU A 54 -6.01 -3.38 3.26
C LEU A 54 -6.30 -1.91 2.97
N VAL A 55 -5.43 -1.26 2.21
CA VAL A 55 -5.61 0.12 1.75
C VAL A 55 -5.90 0.07 0.26
N ALA A 56 -7.15 0.30 -0.09
CA ALA A 56 -7.55 0.49 -1.48
C ALA A 56 -7.39 1.97 -1.85
N ASP A 57 -6.88 2.19 -3.06
CA ASP A 57 -6.68 3.51 -3.66
C ASP A 57 -5.42 4.27 -3.17
N LEU A 58 -4.36 3.55 -2.77
CA LEU A 58 -3.08 4.14 -2.40
C LEU A 58 -2.23 4.38 -3.66
N ARG A 59 -1.56 5.54 -3.75
CA ARG A 59 -0.62 5.81 -4.84
C ARG A 59 0.69 5.09 -4.56
N GLU A 60 1.41 4.72 -5.62
CA GLU A 60 2.71 4.05 -5.49
C GLU A 60 3.73 4.95 -4.76
N GLU A 61 3.70 6.27 -5.00
CA GLU A 61 4.54 7.25 -4.30
C GLU A 61 4.28 7.25 -2.79
N ASP A 62 3.01 7.21 -2.37
CA ASP A 62 2.62 7.15 -0.96
C ASP A 62 3.05 5.81 -0.33
N ALA A 63 2.90 4.70 -1.06
CA ALA A 63 3.38 3.40 -0.61
C ALA A 63 4.91 3.37 -0.41
N ASP A 64 5.68 3.99 -1.30
CA ASP A 64 7.14 4.09 -1.18
C ASP A 64 7.57 4.98 0.00
N LEU A 65 6.84 6.08 0.23
CA LEU A 65 7.04 6.94 1.41
C LEU A 65 6.78 6.17 2.71
N LEU A 66 5.69 5.41 2.77
CA LEU A 66 5.37 4.58 3.94
C LEU A 66 6.43 3.51 4.18
N ARG A 67 6.92 2.84 3.13
CA ARG A 67 8.05 1.90 3.22
C ARG A 67 9.31 2.56 3.76
N LYS A 68 9.61 3.79 3.35
CA LYS A 68 10.77 4.55 3.88
C LYS A 68 10.57 4.99 5.33
N GLN A 69 9.37 5.41 5.70
CA GLN A 69 9.05 5.92 7.04
C GLN A 69 9.04 4.82 8.09
N TYR A 70 8.42 3.68 7.78
CA TYR A 70 8.26 2.55 8.69
C TYR A 70 9.34 1.48 8.52
N GLY A 71 10.05 1.48 7.38
CA GLY A 71 11.13 0.54 7.12
C GLY A 71 10.66 -0.90 7.24
N SER A 72 11.42 -1.72 7.98
CA SER A 72 11.10 -3.13 8.25
C SER A 72 10.01 -3.35 9.31
N ALA A 73 9.40 -2.29 9.85
CA ALA A 73 8.33 -2.42 10.84
C ALA A 73 6.97 -2.77 10.22
N ILE A 74 6.80 -2.47 8.93
CA ILE A 74 5.64 -2.87 8.12
C ILE A 74 6.12 -3.50 6.81
N GLU A 75 5.33 -4.40 6.28
CA GLU A 75 5.46 -4.97 4.96
C GLU A 75 4.28 -4.46 4.13
N ILE A 76 4.58 -3.88 2.97
CA ILE A 76 3.56 -3.36 2.04
C ILE A 76 3.64 -4.22 0.79
N GLU A 77 2.56 -4.91 0.47
CA GLU A 77 2.43 -5.75 -0.71
C GLU A 77 1.29 -5.23 -1.58
N PRO A 78 1.46 -5.09 -2.91
CA PRO A 78 0.35 -4.78 -3.77
C PRO A 78 -0.64 -5.94 -3.76
N ASP A 79 -1.92 -5.66 -3.53
CA ASP A 79 -3.03 -6.61 -3.62
C ASP A 79 -3.29 -6.93 -5.10
N ARG A 80 -2.35 -7.65 -5.72
CA ARG A 80 -2.52 -8.18 -7.06
C ARG A 80 -3.24 -9.52 -6.95
N PRO A 81 -4.25 -9.78 -7.80
CA PRO A 81 -4.65 -11.16 -8.01
C PRO A 81 -3.40 -11.91 -8.48
N LEU A 82 -3.08 -13.03 -7.83
CA LEU A 82 -2.10 -13.98 -8.35
C LEU A 82 -2.51 -14.27 -9.81
N GLU A 83 -1.79 -13.73 -10.78
CA GLU A 83 -1.83 -14.22 -12.15
C GLU A 83 -1.30 -15.66 -12.09
N MET A 84 -2.21 -16.60 -11.84
CA MET A 84 -1.94 -18.02 -11.93
C MET A 84 -1.61 -18.31 -13.39
N PHE A 85 -0.32 -18.56 -13.64
CA PHE A 85 0.21 -19.11 -14.89
C PHE A 85 -0.49 -20.41 -15.28
#